data_AF-A0A699XNZ7-F1
#
_entry.id   AF-A0A699XNZ7-F1
#
_cell.length_a   1.000
_cell.length_b   1.000
_cell.length_c   1.000
_cell.angle_alpha   90.00
_cell.angle_beta   90.00
_cell.angle_gamma   90.00
#
_symmetry.space_group_name_H-M   'P 1'
#
loop_
_entity.id
_entity.type
_entity.pdbx_description
1 polymer ?
#
loop_
_entity_poly.entity_id
_entity_poly.type
_entity_poly.pdbx_seq_one_letter_code
_entity_poly.pdbx_strand_id
1 'polypeptide(L)' 'HPLLGPRLVEATQAVTAATGSAEAILGGIDAIKLRSSMTLFAAVADDPAPFDAALARFFAGEPDPATLALIS' A
#
# COMPACT_ATOMS: atom_id res chain seq x y z
N HIS A 1 -9.44 6.24 -12.46
CA HIS A 1 -9.86 5.35 -13.56
C HIS A 1 -11.03 4.47 -13.11
N PRO A 2 -12.13 4.32 -13.89
CA PRO A 2 -13.38 3.70 -13.43
C PRO A 2 -13.28 2.21 -13.06
N LEU A 3 -12.43 1.42 -13.74
CA LEU A 3 -12.23 0.01 -13.40
C LEU A 3 -11.04 -0.24 -12.44
N LEU A 4 -9.87 0.29 -12.78
CA LEU A 4 -8.63 0.01 -12.04
C LEU A 4 -8.59 0.62 -10.64
N GLY A 5 -9.19 1.80 -10.43
CA GLY A 5 -9.21 2.45 -9.11
C GLY A 5 -9.91 1.58 -8.06
N PRO A 6 -11.19 1.20 -8.29
CA PRO A 6 -11.91 0.32 -7.36
C PRO A 6 -11.22 -1.02 -7.09
N ARG A 7 -10.63 -1.65 -8.13
CA ARG A 7 -9.90 -2.92 -7.97
C ARG A 7 -8.65 -2.78 -7.11
N LEU A 8 -7.95 -1.66 -7.24
CA LEU A 8 -6.79 -1.38 -6.39
C LEU A 8 -7.21 -1.25 -4.93
N VAL A 9 -8.30 -0.52 -4.65
CA VAL A 9 -8.85 -0.38 -3.30
C VAL A 9 -9.27 -1.74 -2.73
N GLU A 10 -10.01 -2.53 -3.49
CA GLU A 10 -10.45 -3.87 -3.09
C GLU A 10 -9.26 -4.79 -2.76
N ALA A 11 -8.22 -4.80 -3.62
CA ALA A 11 -7.01 -5.58 -3.40
C ALA A 11 -6.25 -5.12 -2.14
N THR A 12 -6.11 -3.80 -1.95
CA THR A 12 -5.47 -3.23 -0.75
C THR A 12 -6.21 -3.65 0.53
N GLN A 13 -7.55 -3.57 0.52
CA GLN A 13 -8.37 -3.97 1.67
C GLN A 13 -8.25 -5.47 1.96
N ALA A 14 -8.29 -6.31 0.92
CA ALA A 14 -8.15 -7.75 1.05
C ALA A 14 -6.80 -8.15 1.68
N VAL A 15 -5.69 -7.56 1.20
CA VAL A 15 -4.36 -7.81 1.77
C VAL A 15 -4.27 -7.28 3.20
N THR A 16 -4.79 -6.09 3.47
CA THR A 16 -4.77 -5.47 4.82
C THR A 16 -5.53 -6.27 5.87
N ALA A 17 -6.62 -6.93 5.47
CA ALA A 17 -7.41 -7.79 6.35
C ALA A 17 -6.74 -9.15 6.65
N ALA A 18 -5.71 -9.55 5.90
CA ALA A 18 -5.05 -10.83 6.09
C ALA A 18 -4.20 -10.87 7.38
N THR A 19 -4.11 -12.05 7.96
CA THR A 19 -3.31 -12.31 9.17
C THR A 19 -1.86 -12.60 8.81
N GLY A 20 -0.92 -12.09 9.61
CA GLY A 20 0.53 -12.26 9.39
C GLY A 20 1.22 -10.97 8.95
N SER A 21 2.51 -11.08 8.61
CA SER A 21 3.29 -9.97 8.04
C SER A 21 3.08 -9.88 6.52
N ALA A 22 3.45 -8.74 5.93
CA ALA A 22 3.39 -8.58 4.48
C ALA A 22 4.27 -9.62 3.75
N GLU A 23 5.44 -9.95 4.29
CA GLU A 23 6.33 -10.98 3.75
C GLU A 23 5.74 -12.39 3.85
N ALA A 24 4.97 -12.69 4.89
CA ALA A 24 4.30 -13.99 5.01
C ALA A 24 3.16 -14.15 4.00
N ILE A 25 2.49 -13.05 3.63
CA ILE A 25 1.36 -13.04 2.70
C ILE A 25 1.83 -12.97 1.25
N LEU A 26 2.81 -12.12 0.96
CA LEU A 26 3.22 -11.76 -0.41
C LEU A 26 4.65 -12.22 -0.76
N GLY A 27 5.47 -12.62 0.22
CA GLY A 27 6.90 -12.81 0.04
C GLY A 27 7.70 -11.51 0.19
N GLY A 28 9.01 -11.64 0.35
CA GLY A 28 9.88 -10.49 0.70
C GLY A 28 9.94 -9.39 -0.36
N ILE A 29 10.10 -9.74 -1.64
CA ILE A 29 10.20 -8.75 -2.72
C ILE A 29 8.87 -8.00 -2.90
N ASP A 30 7.74 -8.71 -2.85
CA ASP A 30 6.44 -8.09 -3.09
C ASP A 30 5.93 -7.33 -1.86
N ALA A 31 6.40 -7.64 -0.65
CA ALA A 31 6.19 -6.78 0.52
C ALA A 31 6.83 -5.39 0.34
N ILE A 32 8.03 -5.31 -0.24
CA ILE A 32 8.67 -4.03 -0.57
C ILE A 32 7.84 -3.27 -1.59
N LYS A 33 7.39 -3.95 -2.67
CA LYS A 33 6.53 -3.33 -3.68
C LYS A 33 5.19 -2.87 -3.12
N LEU A 34 4.61 -3.60 -2.17
CA LEU A 34 3.41 -3.18 -1.46
C LEU A 34 3.66 -1.83 -0.78
N ARG A 35 4.75 -1.71 0.00
CA ARG A 35 5.09 -0.44 0.68
C ARG A 35 5.25 0.71 -0.31
N SER A 36 6.01 0.52 -1.39
CA SER A 36 6.19 1.55 -2.42
C SER A 36 4.87 1.94 -3.08
N SER A 37 4.03 0.97 -3.44
CA SER A 37 2.72 1.22 -4.04
C SER A 37 1.77 1.96 -3.09
N MET A 38 1.65 1.52 -1.84
CA MET A 38 0.78 2.19 -0.86
C MET A 38 1.27 3.61 -0.57
N THR A 39 2.59 3.83 -0.57
CA THR A 39 3.16 5.19 -0.43
C THR A 39 2.75 6.10 -1.59
N LEU A 40 2.88 5.62 -2.83
CA LEU A 40 2.48 6.39 -4.00
C LEU A 40 0.99 6.76 -3.94
N PHE A 41 0.12 5.76 -3.70
CA PHE A 41 -1.32 6.00 -3.73
C PHE A 41 -1.84 6.76 -2.51
N ALA A 42 -1.21 6.63 -1.34
CA ALA A 42 -1.48 7.50 -0.20
C ALA A 42 -1.16 8.98 -0.52
N ALA A 43 -0.13 9.24 -1.33
CA ALA A 43 0.26 10.60 -1.68
C ALA A 43 -0.60 11.26 -2.77
N VAL A 44 -1.23 10.48 -3.67
CA VAL A 44 -1.90 11.02 -4.87
C VAL A 44 -3.39 10.70 -5.00
N ALA A 45 -3.96 9.80 -4.19
CA ALA A 45 -5.38 9.47 -4.27
C ALA A 45 -6.26 10.54 -3.62
N ASP A 46 -7.45 10.76 -4.17
CA ASP A 46 -8.46 11.63 -3.57
C ASP A 46 -8.89 11.14 -2.16
N ASP A 47 -8.94 9.81 -1.99
CA ASP A 47 -9.15 9.15 -0.70
C ASP A 47 -7.94 8.23 -0.39
N PRO A 48 -7.03 8.66 0.51
CA PRO A 48 -5.84 7.90 0.84
C PRO A 48 -6.08 6.81 1.90
N ALA A 49 -7.25 6.79 2.55
CA ALA A 49 -7.48 5.98 3.75
C ALA A 49 -7.19 4.48 3.58
N PRO A 50 -7.52 3.81 2.46
CA PRO A 50 -7.18 2.40 2.28
C PRO A 50 -5.66 2.14 2.23
N PHE A 51 -4.90 3.07 1.65
CA PHE A 51 -3.45 2.95 1.47
C PHE A 51 -2.71 3.26 2.78
N ASP A 52 -3.15 4.30 3.49
CA ASP A 52 -2.66 4.63 4.83
C ASP A 52 -2.91 3.48 5.82
N ALA A 53 -4.08 2.84 5.75
CA ALA A 53 -4.39 1.68 6.58
C ALA A 53 -3.43 0.51 6.32
N ALA A 54 -3.08 0.25 5.07
CA ALA A 54 -2.09 -0.77 4.72
C ALA A 54 -0.68 -0.42 5.23
N LEU A 55 -0.26 0.85 5.10
CA LEU A 55 1.01 1.35 5.65
C LEU A 55 1.05 1.21 7.17
N ALA A 56 -0.02 1.62 7.87
CA ALA A 56 -0.15 1.48 9.31
C ALA A 56 -0.05 0.00 9.75
N ARG A 57 -0.77 -0.89 9.04
CA ARG A 57 -0.86 -2.32 9.39
C ARG A 57 0.43 -3.09 9.20
N PHE A 58 1.18 -2.81 8.12
CA PHE A 58 2.33 -3.63 7.73
C PHE A 58 3.68 -2.94 7.93
N PHE A 59 3.70 -1.61 7.94
CA PHE A 59 4.93 -0.82 7.92
C PHE A 59 4.93 0.27 9.01
N ALA A 60 4.13 0.11 10.07
CA ALA A 60 4.03 1.06 11.18
C ALA A 60 3.65 2.50 10.76
N GLY A 61 3.02 2.66 9.60
CA GLY A 61 2.67 3.96 9.02
C GLY A 61 3.83 4.61 8.27
N GLU A 62 4.97 3.95 8.16
CA GLU A 62 6.18 4.51 7.54
C GLU A 62 6.13 4.35 6.01
N PRO A 63 6.08 5.46 5.24
CA PRO A 63 6.12 5.42 3.79
C PRO A 63 7.47 4.91 3.29
N ASP A 64 7.53 4.46 2.04
CA ASP A 64 8.77 4.13 1.35
C ASP A 64 9.52 5.42 0.95
N PRO A 65 10.71 5.69 1.53
CA PRO A 65 11.44 6.94 1.27
C PRO A 65 11.85 7.09 -0.20
N ALA A 66 12.15 5.99 -0.89
CA ALA A 66 12.55 6.03 -2.30
C ALA A 66 11.39 6.47 -3.19
N THR A 67 10.18 5.98 -2.91
CA THR A 67 8.96 6.41 -3.62
C THR A 67 8.69 7.89 -3.39
N LEU A 68 8.77 8.37 -2.14
CA LEU A 68 8.57 9.79 -1.83
C LEU A 68 9.57 10.68 -2.58
N ALA A 69 10.86 10.32 -2.61
CA ALA A 69 11.88 11.09 -3.29
C ALA A 69 11.64 11.24 -4.81
N LEU A 70 10.88 10.35 -5.43
CA LEU A 70 10.54 10.41 -6.86
C LEU A 70 9.30 11.26 -7.17
N ILE A 71 8.46 11.53 -6.18
CA ILE A 71 7.18 12.26 -6.32
C ILE A 71 7.13 13.57 -5.54
N SER A 72 8.22 13.91 -4.85
CA SER A 72 8.41 15.19 -4.13
C SER A 72 8.82 16.32 -5.07
#